data_AF-A8TVL3-F1
#
_entry.id   AF-A8TVL3-F1
#
_cell.length_a   1.000
_cell.length_b   1.000
_cell.length_c   1.000
_cell.angle_alpha   90.00
_cell.angle_beta   90.00
_cell.angle_gamma   90.00
#
_symmetry.space_group_name_H-M   'P 1'
#
loop_
_entity.id
_entity.type
_entity.pdbx_description
1 polymer ?
#
loop_
_entity_poly.entity_id
_entity_poly.type
_entity_poly.pdbx_seq_one_letter_code
_entity_poly.pdbx_strand_id
1 'polypeptide(L)' 'MIDALAPALAALRDGLPAAAKAARAGADSTATMTKAKAGRAAYVPKQNLKGVKDLGAEAVARLFEEISR' A
#
# COMPACT_ATOMS: atom_id res chain seq x y z
N MET A 1 0.29 -4.87 -0.55
CA MET A 1 1.33 -4.58 -1.56
C MET A 1 0.70 -4.18 -2.88
N ILE A 2 -0.13 -5.04 -3.48
CA ILE A 2 -0.82 -4.75 -4.76
C ILE A 2 -1.69 -3.50 -4.66
N ASP A 3 -2.35 -3.30 -3.52
CA ASP A 3 -3.23 -2.16 -3.25
C ASP A 3 -2.51 -0.80 -3.38
N ALA A 4 -1.18 -0.76 -3.19
CA ALA A 4 -0.35 0.42 -3.44
C ALA A 4 0.33 0.39 -4.81
N LEU A 5 0.84 -0.78 -5.25
CA LEU A 5 1.65 -0.88 -6.46
C LEU A 5 0.82 -0.69 -7.74
N ALA A 6 -0.36 -1.32 -7.82
CA ALA A 6 -1.20 -1.22 -9.01
C ALA A 6 -1.65 0.22 -9.32
N PRO A 7 -2.17 1.01 -8.35
CA PRO A 7 -2.53 2.41 -8.63
C PRO A 7 -1.31 3.29 -8.91
N ALA A 8 -0.15 3.02 -8.28
CA ALA A 8 1.08 3.76 -8.57
C ALA A 8 1.54 3.59 -10.03
N LEU A 9 1.52 2.36 -10.55
CA LEU A 9 1.87 2.06 -11.93
C LEU A 9 0.87 2.68 -12.93
N ALA A 10 -0.42 2.71 -12.58
CA ALA A 10 -1.45 3.33 -13.43
C ALA A 10 -1.29 4.85 -13.56
N ALA A 11 -0.77 5.51 -12.51
CA ALA A 11 -0.49 6.94 -12.44
C ALA A 11 0.92 7.31 -12.92
N LEU A 12 1.76 6.33 -13.29
CA LEU A 12 3.16 6.58 -13.65
C LEU A 12 3.32 7.46 -14.90
N ARG A 13 2.38 7.35 -15.85
CA ARG A 13 2.29 8.22 -17.05
C ARG A 13 2.12 9.70 -16.72
N ASP A 14 1.59 10.00 -15.53
CA ASP A 14 1.36 11.36 -15.03
C ASP A 14 2.54 11.86 -14.17
N GLY A 15 3.62 11.07 -14.08
CA GLY A 15 4.86 11.40 -13.39
C GLY A 15 5.03 10.74 -12.01
N LEU A 16 6.27 10.76 -11.51
CA LEU A 16 6.62 10.16 -10.22
C LEU A 16 5.83 10.75 -9.03
N PRO A 17 5.55 12.06 -8.94
CA PRO A 17 4.72 12.60 -7.86
C PRO A 17 3.29 12.05 -7.86
N ALA A 18 2.69 11.84 -9.04
CA ALA A 18 1.36 11.26 -9.17
C ALA A 18 1.36 9.79 -8.74
N ALA A 19 2.39 9.03 -9.16
CA ALA A 19 2.59 7.65 -8.75
C ALA A 19 2.78 7.51 -7.22
N ALA A 20 3.55 8.41 -6.59
CA ALA A 20 3.74 8.43 -5.14
C ALA A 20 2.44 8.70 -4.38
N LYS A 21 1.65 9.68 -4.83
CA LYS A 21 0.34 9.97 -4.24
C LYS A 21 -0.63 8.78 -4.37
N ALA A 22 -0.62 8.11 -5.52
CA ALA A 22 -1.45 6.94 -5.77
C ALA A 22 -1.02 5.73 -4.90
N ALA A 23 0.29 5.50 -4.76
CA ALA A 23 0.84 4.47 -3.88
C ALA A 23 0.45 4.70 -2.41
N ARG A 24 0.54 5.96 -1.96
CA ARG A 24 0.17 6.37 -0.59
C ARG A 24 -1.30 6.14 -0.29
N ALA A 25 -2.19 6.57 -1.19
CA ALA A 25 -3.63 6.33 -1.05
C ALA A 25 -3.95 4.82 -0.99
N GLY A 26 -3.27 4.03 -1.82
CA GLY A 26 -3.36 2.58 -1.81
C GLY A 26 -2.95 1.95 -0.48
N ALA A 27 -1.79 2.35 0.07
CA ALA A 27 -1.34 1.90 1.38
C ALA A 27 -2.28 2.30 2.51
N ASP A 28 -2.79 3.53 2.52
CA ASP A 28 -3.71 4.03 3.53
C ASP A 28 -5.05 3.27 3.52
N SER A 29 -5.54 2.89 2.34
CA SER A 29 -6.78 2.11 2.19
C SER A 29 -6.71 0.76 2.91
N THR A 30 -5.51 0.16 3.01
CA THR A 30 -5.32 -1.14 3.67
C THR A 30 -5.55 -1.11 5.18
N ALA A 31 -5.47 0.07 5.81
CA ALA A 31 -5.75 0.22 7.25
C ALA A 31 -7.20 -0.13 7.63
N THR A 32 -8.12 -0.07 6.66
CA THR A 32 -9.54 -0.41 6.85
C THR A 32 -9.83 -1.89 6.64
N MET A 33 -8.85 -2.67 6.14
CA MET A 33 -9.02 -4.08 5.85
C MET A 33 -9.01 -4.91 7.13
N THR A 34 -10.10 -5.63 7.39
CA THR A 34 -10.28 -6.47 8.58
C THR A 34 -9.83 -7.92 8.38
N LYS A 35 -9.32 -8.26 7.19
CA LYS A 35 -8.82 -9.60 6.87
C LYS A 35 -7.79 -9.53 5.73
N ALA A 36 -6.56 -9.94 5.99
CA ALA A 36 -5.58 -10.18 4.94
C ALA A 36 -6.01 -11.42 4.14
N LYS A 37 -6.05 -11.31 2.80
CA LYS A 37 -6.47 -12.40 1.91
C LYS A 37 -5.30 -13.24 1.36
N ALA A 38 -4.06 -12.79 1.56
CA ALA A 38 -2.86 -13.43 1.01
C ALA A 38 -1.60 -13.12 1.85
N GLY A 39 -0.58 -13.98 1.73
CA GLY A 39 0.73 -13.80 2.37
C GLY A 39 0.77 -14.16 3.86
N ARG A 40 1.93 -13.92 4.51
CA ARG A 40 2.15 -14.23 5.94
C ARG A 40 1.20 -13.46 6.88
N ALA A 41 0.67 -12.32 6.42
CA ALA A 41 -0.35 -11.56 7.13
C ALA A 41 -1.67 -12.33 7.32
N ALA A 42 -1.96 -13.34 6.49
CA ALA A 42 -3.12 -14.21 6.66
C ALA A 42 -3.04 -15.13 7.89
N TYR A 43 -1.84 -15.31 8.46
CA TYR A 43 -1.62 -16.10 9.69
C TYR A 43 -1.83 -15.29 10.98
N VAL A 44 -2.02 -13.97 10.85
CA VAL A 44 -2.17 -13.07 11.99
C VAL A 44 -3.66 -12.99 12.38
N PRO A 45 -4.01 -13.18 13.67
CA PRO A 45 -5.38 -13.03 14.14
C PRO A 45 -5.94 -11.65 13.78
N LYS A 46 -7.20 -11.59 13.33
CA LYS A 46 -7.87 -10.34 12.90
C LYS A 46 -7.79 -9.19 13.93
N GLN A 47 -7.69 -9.53 15.21
CA GLN A 47 -7.57 -8.57 16.31
C GLN A 47 -6.25 -7.76 16.25
N ASN A 48 -5.19 -8.34 15.69
CA ASN A 48 -3.89 -7.68 15.51
C ASN A 48 -3.74 -6.98 14.15
N LEU A 49 -4.74 -7.06 13.27
CA LEU A 49 -4.74 -6.45 11.94
C LEU A 49 -5.56 -5.15 11.87
N LYS A 50 -6.38 -4.87 12.89
CA LYS A 50 -7.30 -3.73 12.87
C LYS A 50 -6.52 -2.43 13.09
N GLY A 51 -6.52 -1.53 12.09
CA GLY A 51 -5.82 -0.24 12.13
C GLY A 51 -4.34 -0.29 11.74
N VAL A 52 -3.83 -1.47 11.36
CA VAL A 52 -2.45 -1.62 10.87
C VAL A 52 -2.48 -1.65 9.34
N LYS A 53 -1.81 -0.68 8.70
CA LYS A 53 -1.60 -0.70 7.25
C LYS A 53 -0.84 -1.97 6.86
N ASP A 54 -1.18 -2.56 5.72
CA ASP A 54 -0.41 -3.66 5.16
C ASP A 54 1.06 -3.24 4.96
N LEU A 55 1.99 -3.94 5.61
CA LEU A 55 3.41 -3.62 5.57
C LEU A 55 3.96 -3.60 4.14
N GLY A 56 3.45 -4.49 3.28
CA GLY A 56 3.86 -4.53 1.87
C GLY A 56 3.36 -3.32 1.07
N ALA A 57 2.16 -2.82 1.36
CA ALA A 57 1.64 -1.62 0.73
C ALA A 57 2.37 -0.37 1.24
N GLU A 58 2.66 -0.30 2.54
CA GLU A 58 3.45 0.76 3.16
C GLU A 58 4.86 0.85 2.57
N ALA A 59 5.53 -0.30 2.38
CA ALA A 59 6.86 -0.36 1.77
C ALA A 59 6.86 0.19 0.34
N VAL A 60 5.85 -0.16 -0.46
CA VAL A 60 5.68 0.37 -1.83
C VAL A 60 5.48 1.88 -1.80
N ALA A 61 4.61 2.38 -0.91
CA ALA A 61 4.34 3.81 -0.85
C ALA A 61 5.58 4.61 -0.42
N ARG A 62 6.38 4.10 0.53
CA ARG A 62 7.67 4.72 0.90
C ARG A 62 8.68 4.72 -0.23
N LEU A 63 8.76 3.63 -1.00
CA LEU A 63 9.63 3.56 -2.17
C LEU A 63 9.27 4.66 -3.18
N PHE A 64 7.99 4.79 -3.53
CA PHE A 64 7.54 5.80 -4.49
C PHE A 64 7.74 7.23 -3.96
N GLU A 65 7.52 7.47 -2.67
CA GLU A 65 7.83 8.76 -2.03
C GLU A 65 9.30 9.13 -2.16
N GLU A 66 10.21 8.20 -1.87
CA GLU A 66 11.66 8.45 -1.95
C GLU A 66 12.15 8.69 -3.39
N ILE A 67 11.68 7.90 -4.36
CA ILE A 67 12.09 8.11 -5.77
C ILE A 67 11.43 9.33 -6.44
N SER A 68 10.39 9.90 -5.81
CA SER A 68 9.70 11.10 -6.31
C SER A 68 10.29 12.43 -5.80
N ARG A 69 11.28 12.36 -4.89
CA ARG A 69 12.05 13.51 -4.42
C ARG A 69 13.01 14.01 -5.48
#